data_AF-A0A8C6XA08-F1
#
_entry.id   AF-A0A8C6XA08-F1
#
_cell.length_a   1.000
_cell.length_b   1.000
_cell.length_c   1.000
_cell.angle_alpha   90.00
_cell.angle_beta   90.00
_cell.angle_gamma   90.00
#
_symmetry.space_group_name_H-M   'P 1'
#
loop_
_entity.id
_entity.type
_entity.pdbx_description
1 polymer ?
#
loop_
_entity_poly.entity_id
_entity_poly.type
_entity_poly.pdbx_seq_one_letter_code
_entity_poly.pdbx_strand_id
1 'polypeptide(L)'
;MELAEMAKWTTLIKEKDISTFVSTWKLLLNFAEFLDAAAGVHIKFRLGGDKFPPSIYYKIFTHRPIVDLCANSPKDYAKIATKPNPRKLQKGAANESTSDWYKRIENNGWRLLSIRYWKGVDSLTMKDNTKIQEFHHSPRQRKRNMEKRRKTRKIEWLKKMYFGENLQVKTENPEAIALIQRATEGLIKSLEKEGIDQVMEWEVDEMLKWTNALNYDEYVKLWKEVGTSKTSESFQGKTFAGLFFM
;
A
#
# COMPACT_ATOMS: atom_id res chain seq x y z
N MET A 1 15.30 -2.29 0.42
CA MET A 1 15.67 -1.90 1.79
C MET A 1 15.56 -3.15 2.65
N GLU A 2 16.71 -3.66 3.06
CA GLU A 2 16.87 -4.89 3.82
C GLU A 2 16.33 -4.74 5.25
N LEU A 3 15.86 -5.83 5.84
CA LEU A 3 15.27 -5.83 7.18
C LEU A 3 16.33 -5.86 8.30
N ALA A 4 17.54 -6.39 8.06
CA ALA A 4 18.68 -6.20 8.97
C ALA A 4 19.14 -4.74 9.01
N GLU A 5 19.11 -4.04 7.88
CA GLU A 5 19.26 -2.59 7.88
C GLU A 5 18.13 -1.98 8.70
N MET A 6 16.85 -2.37 8.54
CA MET A 6 15.70 -1.80 9.28
C MET A 6 15.68 -2.07 10.78
N ALA A 7 16.19 -3.22 11.22
CA ALA A 7 16.43 -3.50 12.64
C ALA A 7 17.57 -2.61 13.18
N LYS A 8 18.68 -2.48 12.42
CA LYS A 8 19.74 -1.51 12.70
C LYS A 8 19.21 -0.07 12.69
N TRP A 9 18.24 0.26 11.83
CA TRP A 9 17.56 1.55 11.77
C TRP A 9 16.76 1.79 13.02
N THR A 10 16.01 0.80 13.53
CA THR A 10 15.26 0.96 14.77
C THR A 10 16.14 1.09 16.01
N THR A 11 17.34 0.48 16.01
CA THR A 11 18.32 0.64 17.10
C THR A 11 19.09 1.95 16.99
N LEU A 12 19.54 2.34 15.79
CA LEU A 12 20.10 3.67 15.50
C LEU A 12 19.08 4.79 15.76
N ILE A 13 17.78 4.50 15.57
CA ILE A 13 16.72 5.45 15.87
C ILE A 13 16.61 5.73 17.38
N LYS A 14 16.97 4.74 18.21
CA LYS A 14 17.03 4.85 19.66
C LYS A 14 18.36 5.44 20.15
N GLU A 15 19.47 5.21 19.44
CA GLU A 15 20.83 5.58 19.87
C GLU A 15 21.33 6.96 19.42
N LYS A 16 20.91 7.47 18.25
CA LYS A 16 21.41 8.74 17.71
C LYS A 16 20.34 9.83 17.73
N ASP A 17 20.23 10.51 18.86
CA ASP A 17 19.64 11.84 19.09
C ASP A 17 18.62 12.30 18.01
N ILE A 18 17.48 11.62 17.98
CA ILE A 18 16.42 11.78 16.97
C ILE A 18 15.38 12.81 17.38
N SER A 19 15.80 13.83 18.12
CA SER A 19 14.91 14.93 18.48
C SER A 19 14.27 15.57 17.24
N THR A 20 15.01 15.75 16.15
CA THR A 20 14.54 16.28 14.85
C THR A 20 13.68 15.30 14.06
N PHE A 21 14.00 14.01 14.03
CA PHE A 21 13.17 13.00 13.35
C PHE A 21 11.87 12.70 14.12
N VAL A 22 11.91 12.59 15.46
CA VAL A 22 10.70 12.42 16.28
C VAL A 22 9.84 13.68 16.25
N SER A 23 10.43 14.88 16.29
CA SER A 23 9.66 16.13 16.21
C SER A 23 9.05 16.34 14.83
N THR A 24 9.78 16.09 13.74
CA THR A 24 9.19 16.09 12.39
C THR A 24 8.12 15.00 12.25
N TRP A 25 8.35 13.77 12.71
CA TRP A 25 7.36 12.70 12.70
C TRP A 25 6.09 13.05 13.49
N LYS A 26 6.24 13.66 14.68
CA LYS A 26 5.11 14.15 15.51
C LYS A 26 4.37 15.31 14.84
N LEU A 27 5.08 16.29 14.27
CA LEU A 27 4.46 17.39 13.50
C LEU A 27 3.72 16.88 12.27
N LEU A 28 4.24 15.84 11.60
CA LEU A 28 3.62 15.23 10.42
C LEU A 28 2.38 14.42 10.76
N LEU A 29 2.33 13.77 11.92
CA LEU A 29 1.11 13.12 12.40
C LEU A 29 -0.04 14.11 12.64
N ASN A 30 0.28 15.39 12.86
CA ASN A 30 -0.68 16.49 12.99
C ASN A 30 -0.94 17.23 11.66
N PHE A 31 -0.32 16.84 10.54
CA PHE A 31 -0.52 17.54 9.26
C PHE A 31 -1.98 17.51 8.76
N ALA A 32 -2.77 16.56 9.24
CA ALA A 32 -4.22 16.51 8.99
C ALA A 32 -4.97 17.73 9.56
N GLU A 33 -4.39 18.47 10.51
CA GLU A 33 -4.95 19.72 11.07
C GLU A 33 -5.05 20.84 10.02
N PHE A 34 -4.19 20.83 9.01
CA PHE A 34 -4.21 21.83 7.93
C PHE A 34 -5.16 21.47 6.79
N LEU A 35 -5.77 20.29 6.84
CA LEU A 35 -6.68 19.81 5.82
C LEU A 35 -8.13 20.08 6.23
N ASP A 36 -8.98 20.30 5.24
CA ASP A 36 -10.41 20.50 5.47
C ASP A 36 -11.01 19.33 6.27
N ALA A 37 -11.70 19.67 7.36
CA ALA A 37 -12.38 18.71 8.21
C ALA A 37 -13.51 18.02 7.45
N ALA A 38 -14.22 18.73 6.56
CA ALA A 38 -15.32 18.15 5.78
C ALA A 38 -14.84 17.12 4.76
N ALA A 39 -13.56 17.13 4.38
CA ALA A 39 -12.96 16.15 3.48
C ALA A 39 -12.65 14.79 4.15
N GLY A 40 -12.66 14.70 5.49
CA GLY A 40 -12.43 13.46 6.24
C GLY A 40 -11.15 12.74 5.83
N VAL A 41 -10.04 13.47 5.79
CA VAL A 41 -8.76 13.02 5.23
C VAL A 41 -7.86 12.46 6.33
N HIS A 42 -7.14 11.37 6.03
CA HIS A 42 -5.98 10.96 6.79
C HIS A 42 -4.80 10.71 5.86
N ILE A 43 -3.59 10.81 6.41
CA ILE A 43 -2.34 10.63 5.71
C ILE A 43 -1.67 9.38 6.25
N LYS A 44 -1.13 8.56 5.36
CA LYS A 44 -0.22 7.47 5.75
C LYS A 44 1.19 7.80 5.34
N PHE A 45 2.13 7.42 6.19
CA PHE A 45 3.56 7.55 6.01
C PHE A 45 4.20 6.18 5.81
N ARG A 46 5.28 6.16 5.02
CA ARG A 46 6.18 5.01 4.90
C ARG A 46 7.62 5.49 4.80
N LEU A 47 8.54 4.63 5.18
CA LEU A 47 9.96 4.81 4.90
C LEU A 47 10.30 4.20 3.54
N GLY A 48 11.20 4.83 2.81
CA GLY A 48 11.69 4.35 1.52
C GLY A 48 12.96 5.05 1.07
N GLY A 49 13.43 4.69 -0.12
CA GLY A 49 14.70 5.17 -0.67
C GLY A 49 15.78 4.09 -0.67
N ASP A 50 16.83 4.35 -1.44
CA ASP A 50 17.89 3.38 -1.74
C ASP A 50 19.15 3.60 -0.85
N LYS A 51 19.15 4.61 0.03
CA LYS A 51 20.29 5.01 0.88
C LYS A 51 19.86 5.36 2.31
N PHE A 52 20.80 5.26 3.24
CA PHE A 52 20.68 5.65 4.65
C PHE A 52 20.96 7.16 4.86
N PRO A 53 20.19 8.02 5.60
CA PRO A 53 18.81 7.98 6.20
C PRO A 53 17.69 7.64 5.20
N PRO A 54 16.66 6.83 5.55
CA PRO A 54 15.53 6.62 4.66
C PRO A 54 14.77 7.93 4.50
N SER A 55 14.19 8.09 3.32
CA SER A 55 13.26 9.17 3.05
C SER A 55 11.85 8.80 3.52
N ILE A 56 11.13 9.78 4.03
CA ILE A 56 9.73 9.63 4.43
C ILE A 56 8.86 9.90 3.20
N TYR A 57 7.89 9.03 2.94
CA TYR A 57 6.89 9.20 1.90
C TYR A 57 5.51 9.25 2.52
N TYR A 58 4.59 9.95 1.87
CA TYR A 58 3.21 10.06 2.32
C TYR A 58 2.20 9.73 1.21
N LYS A 59 1.00 9.30 1.61
CA LYS A 59 -0.15 9.06 0.74
C LYS A 59 -1.42 9.53 1.43
N ILE A 60 -2.29 10.21 0.68
CA ILE A 60 -3.51 10.83 1.18
C ILE A 60 -4.68 9.88 0.94
N PHE A 61 -5.53 9.74 1.95
CA PHE A 61 -6.75 8.93 1.94
C PHE A 61 -7.93 9.74 2.47
N THR A 62 -9.11 9.51 1.93
CA THR A 62 -10.35 10.17 2.35
C THR A 62 -11.39 9.12 2.69
N HIS A 63 -12.14 9.37 3.77
CA HIS A 63 -13.24 8.52 4.22
C HIS A 63 -14.61 9.01 3.78
N ARG A 64 -14.69 10.24 3.28
CA ARG A 64 -15.96 10.82 2.89
C ARG A 64 -16.49 10.13 1.64
N PRO A 65 -17.82 10.02 1.49
CA PRO A 65 -18.44 9.36 0.37
C PRO A 65 -18.12 10.13 -0.92
N ILE A 66 -17.16 9.62 -1.69
CA ILE A 66 -16.90 10.08 -3.04
C ILE A 66 -17.69 9.17 -3.98
N VAL A 67 -18.57 9.76 -4.79
CA VAL A 67 -19.28 9.02 -5.83
C VAL A 67 -18.28 8.68 -6.93
N ASP A 68 -17.91 7.40 -7.01
CA ASP A 68 -17.02 6.88 -8.04
C ASP A 68 -17.84 6.44 -9.27
N LEU A 69 -17.72 7.21 -10.36
CA LEU A 69 -18.43 6.95 -11.61
C LEU A 69 -18.10 5.58 -12.21
N CYS A 70 -16.85 5.09 -12.06
CA CYS A 70 -16.44 3.78 -12.57
C CYS A 70 -17.08 2.65 -11.76
N ALA A 71 -17.26 2.83 -10.45
CA ALA A 71 -17.92 1.86 -9.60
C ALA A 71 -19.44 1.81 -9.82
N ASN A 72 -20.08 2.98 -9.98
CA ASN A 72 -21.54 3.10 -9.92
C ASN A 72 -22.22 2.96 -11.29
N SER A 73 -21.57 3.40 -12.37
CA SER A 73 -22.11 3.34 -13.73
C SER A 73 -20.98 3.23 -14.75
N PRO A 74 -20.37 2.04 -14.92
CA PRO A 74 -19.37 1.83 -15.94
C PRO A 74 -20.03 1.90 -17.32
N LYS A 75 -19.88 3.05 -17.98
CA LYS A 75 -20.45 3.32 -19.31
C LYS A 75 -19.49 4.23 -20.08
N ASP A 76 -19.67 4.28 -21.38
CA ASP A 76 -19.03 5.28 -22.21
C ASP A 76 -19.80 6.61 -22.07
N TYR A 77 -19.23 7.56 -21.32
CA TYR A 77 -19.83 8.88 -21.14
C TYR A 77 -19.54 9.85 -22.30
N ALA A 78 -18.63 9.50 -23.21
CA ALA A 78 -18.34 10.32 -24.37
C ALA A 78 -19.41 10.14 -25.46
N LYS A 79 -20.08 8.99 -25.49
CA LYS A 79 -21.23 8.74 -26.38
C LYS A 79 -22.49 9.36 -25.79
N ILE A 80 -23.11 10.29 -26.52
CA ILE A 80 -24.46 10.77 -26.22
C ILE A 80 -25.41 9.57 -26.39
N ALA A 81 -25.94 9.06 -25.28
CA ALA A 81 -26.87 7.93 -25.31
C ALA A 81 -28.11 8.30 -26.11
N THR A 82 -28.20 7.82 -27.35
CA THR A 82 -29.50 7.71 -28.02
C THR A 82 -30.30 6.68 -27.23
N LYS A 83 -31.47 7.07 -26.71
CA LYS A 83 -32.32 6.18 -25.92
C LYS A 83 -32.46 4.84 -26.66
N PRO A 84 -32.11 3.70 -26.04
CA PRO A 84 -32.16 2.43 -26.75
C PRO A 84 -33.60 2.17 -27.18
N ASN A 85 -33.79 1.87 -28.46
CA ASN A 85 -35.11 1.54 -28.98
C ASN A 85 -35.59 0.26 -28.26
N PRO A 86 -36.72 0.29 -27.53
CA PRO A 86 -37.18 -0.86 -26.73
C PRO A 86 -37.36 -2.14 -27.56
N ARG A 87 -37.57 -2.02 -28.88
CA ARG A 87 -37.67 -3.17 -29.81
C ARG A 87 -36.34 -3.91 -30.03
N LYS A 88 -35.18 -3.29 -29.77
CA LYS A 88 -33.86 -3.94 -29.88
C LYS A 88 -33.46 -4.74 -28.64
N LEU A 89 -34.08 -4.49 -27.48
CA LEU A 89 -33.77 -5.23 -26.24
C LEU A 89 -34.30 -6.68 -26.26
N GLN A 90 -35.34 -6.97 -27.04
CA GLN A 90 -35.97 -8.31 -27.10
C GLN A 90 -35.22 -9.30 -28.02
N LYS A 91 -34.42 -8.81 -28.97
CA LYS A 91 -33.62 -9.67 -29.84
C LYS A 91 -32.16 -9.58 -29.41
N GLY A 92 -31.77 -10.48 -28.49
CA GLY A 92 -30.39 -10.83 -28.13
C GLY A 92 -29.41 -9.66 -28.06
N ALA A 93 -29.11 -9.22 -26.84
CA ALA A 93 -28.13 -8.17 -26.55
C ALA A 93 -26.94 -8.21 -27.52
N ALA A 94 -26.83 -7.18 -28.36
CA ALA A 94 -25.61 -6.97 -29.12
C ALA A 94 -24.45 -6.99 -28.14
N ASN A 95 -23.39 -7.75 -28.44
CA ASN A 95 -22.14 -7.76 -27.69
C ASN A 95 -21.52 -6.36 -27.78
N GLU A 96 -22.03 -5.41 -26.99
CA GLU A 96 -21.43 -4.09 -26.86
C GLU A 96 -20.07 -4.28 -26.21
N SER A 97 -19.02 -3.91 -26.93
CA SER A 97 -17.66 -3.98 -26.44
C SER A 97 -17.54 -3.07 -25.21
N THR A 98 -17.24 -3.66 -24.06
CA THR A 98 -16.99 -2.92 -22.80
C THR A 98 -15.64 -2.17 -22.80
N SER A 99 -14.94 -2.19 -23.94
CA SER A 99 -13.63 -1.57 -24.13
C SER A 99 -13.65 -0.06 -23.88
N ASP A 100 -14.72 0.60 -24.35
CA ASP A 100 -14.87 2.06 -24.33
C ASP A 100 -15.53 2.58 -23.04
N TRP A 101 -15.85 1.70 -22.08
CA TRP A 101 -16.40 2.13 -20.82
C TRP A 101 -15.39 2.97 -20.04
N TYR A 102 -15.90 3.93 -19.28
CA TYR A 102 -15.10 4.72 -18.35
C TYR A 102 -14.33 3.81 -17.40
N LYS A 103 -13.00 3.91 -17.46
CA LYS A 103 -12.05 3.20 -16.62
C LYS A 103 -11.37 4.20 -15.70
N ARG A 104 -11.55 4.01 -14.40
CA ARG A 104 -10.81 4.79 -13.40
C ARG A 104 -9.36 4.32 -13.38
N ILE A 105 -8.44 5.27 -13.57
CA ILE A 105 -7.00 5.08 -13.36
C ILE A 105 -6.63 5.81 -12.07
N GLU A 106 -6.10 5.09 -11.09
CA GLU A 106 -5.74 5.66 -9.79
C GLU A 106 -4.26 6.06 -9.76
N ASN A 107 -3.99 7.35 -9.94
CA ASN A 107 -2.65 7.94 -9.85
C ASN A 107 -2.31 8.45 -8.43
N ASN A 108 -2.84 7.78 -7.39
CA ASN A 108 -2.53 8.13 -6.01
C ASN A 108 -1.30 7.35 -5.52
N GLY A 109 -0.15 7.61 -6.13
CA GLY A 109 1.13 7.09 -5.69
C GLY A 109 1.58 7.69 -4.35
N TRP A 110 2.64 7.11 -3.81
CA TRP A 110 3.32 7.65 -2.64
C TRP A 110 4.25 8.79 -3.04
N ARG A 111 4.25 9.87 -2.26
CA ARG A 111 4.99 11.10 -2.57
C ARG A 111 6.10 11.30 -1.56
N LEU A 112 7.28 11.70 -2.02
CA LEU A 112 8.38 12.07 -1.15
C LEU A 112 7.98 13.27 -0.27
N LEU A 113 8.17 13.15 1.03
CA LEU A 113 8.04 14.24 1.96
C LEU A 113 9.37 15.01 2.02
N SER A 114 9.52 16.01 1.17
CA SER A 114 10.66 16.92 1.16
C SER A 114 10.24 18.30 1.64
N ILE A 115 10.98 18.87 2.60
CA ILE A 115 10.86 20.29 2.99
C ILE A 115 11.20 21.21 1.81
N ARG A 116 12.05 20.73 0.88
CA ARG A 116 12.44 21.45 -0.33
C ARG A 116 11.61 20.94 -1.52
N TYR A 117 10.50 21.62 -1.79
CA TYR A 117 9.55 21.34 -2.88
C TYR A 117 10.15 21.39 -4.29
N TRP A 118 11.35 21.95 -4.45
CA TRP A 118 11.98 22.23 -5.75
C TRP A 118 13.00 21.17 -6.22
N LYS A 119 13.35 20.19 -5.38
CA LYS A 119 14.19 19.07 -5.85
C LYS A 119 13.32 18.15 -6.71
N GLY A 120 13.84 17.78 -7.89
CA GLY A 120 13.13 16.94 -8.87
C GLY A 120 12.49 15.70 -8.23
N VAL A 121 11.41 15.21 -8.85
CA VAL A 121 10.63 14.07 -8.35
C VAL A 121 11.55 12.87 -8.18
N ASP A 122 11.56 12.30 -6.97
CA ASP A 122 12.43 11.16 -6.67
C ASP A 122 12.07 9.92 -7.51
N SER A 123 13.08 9.11 -7.80
CA SER A 123 12.99 7.87 -8.61
C SER A 123 11.89 6.95 -8.11
N LEU A 124 11.70 6.84 -6.80
CA LEU A 124 10.69 5.98 -6.20
C LEU A 124 9.27 6.53 -6.40
N THR A 125 9.12 7.86 -6.30
CA THR A 125 7.83 8.54 -6.58
C THR A 125 7.47 8.42 -8.06
N MET A 126 8.44 8.59 -8.96
CA MET A 126 8.23 8.41 -10.40
C MET A 126 7.79 6.98 -10.73
N LYS A 127 8.52 5.97 -10.24
CA LYS A 127 8.20 4.55 -10.47
C LYS A 127 6.80 4.17 -9.98
N ASP A 128 6.39 4.68 -8.81
CA ASP A 128 5.07 4.37 -8.27
C ASP A 128 3.95 5.13 -9.00
N ASN A 129 4.20 6.33 -9.51
CA ASN A 129 3.20 7.07 -10.31
C ASN A 129 2.99 6.48 -11.72
N THR A 130 4.01 5.82 -12.30
CA THR A 130 3.88 5.15 -13.60
C THR A 130 3.07 3.85 -13.52
N LYS A 131 2.95 3.26 -12.32
CA LYS A 131 2.17 2.02 -12.14
C LYS A 131 0.68 2.35 -12.24
N ILE A 132 0.07 1.99 -13.37
CA ILE A 132 -1.37 2.06 -13.55
C ILE A 132 -2.01 1.03 -12.62
N GLN A 133 -2.67 1.52 -11.57
CA GLN A 133 -3.49 0.69 -10.72
C GLN A 133 -4.89 0.61 -11.32
N GLU A 134 -5.19 -0.50 -11.98
CA GLU A 134 -6.52 -0.76 -12.52
C GLU A 134 -7.58 -0.86 -11.41
N PHE A 135 -8.71 -0.21 -11.65
CA PHE A 135 -9.90 -0.26 -10.81
C PHE A 135 -11.05 -0.94 -11.57
N HIS A 136 -11.47 -2.11 -11.08
CA HIS A 136 -12.59 -2.84 -11.67
C HIS A 136 -13.92 -2.37 -11.06
N HIS A 137 -14.97 -2.21 -11.87
CA HIS A 137 -16.28 -1.74 -11.40
C HIS A 137 -16.90 -2.70 -10.35
N SER A 138 -16.89 -4.00 -10.62
CA SER A 138 -17.46 -5.02 -9.71
C SER A 138 -16.72 -5.11 -8.35
N PRO A 139 -17.42 -4.92 -7.22
CA PRO A 139 -16.83 -5.08 -5.88
C PRO A 139 -16.24 -6.47 -5.63
N ARG A 140 -16.89 -7.53 -6.13
CA ARG A 140 -16.41 -8.92 -5.98
C ARG A 140 -15.07 -9.11 -6.67
N GLN A 141 -14.93 -8.60 -7.90
CA GLN A 141 -13.68 -8.66 -8.63
C GLN A 141 -12.58 -7.82 -7.96
N ARG A 142 -12.93 -6.66 -7.40
CA ARG A 142 -11.97 -5.84 -6.62
C ARG A 142 -11.45 -6.59 -5.39
N LYS A 143 -12.32 -7.30 -4.67
CA LYS A 143 -11.93 -8.13 -3.53
C LYS A 143 -10.96 -9.22 -3.96
N ARG A 144 -11.27 -9.96 -5.03
CA ARG A 144 -10.39 -10.99 -5.61
C ARG A 144 -9.04 -10.42 -6.06
N ASN A 145 -9.05 -9.26 -6.72
CA ASN A 145 -7.81 -8.57 -7.13
C ASN A 145 -6.97 -8.12 -5.94
N MET A 146 -7.61 -7.65 -4.85
CA MET A 146 -6.94 -7.28 -3.61
C MET A 146 -6.28 -8.49 -2.93
N GLU A 147 -6.99 -9.61 -2.85
CA GLU A 147 -6.48 -10.88 -2.31
C GLU A 147 -5.29 -11.39 -3.12
N LYS A 148 -5.39 -11.39 -4.46
CA LYS A 148 -4.27 -11.74 -5.35
C LYS A 148 -3.06 -10.85 -5.09
N ARG A 149 -3.24 -9.53 -5.00
CA ARG A 149 -2.15 -8.57 -4.68
C ARG A 149 -1.55 -8.82 -3.29
N ARG A 150 -2.36 -9.20 -2.29
CA ARG A 150 -1.87 -9.54 -0.94
C ARG A 150 -0.96 -10.78 -1.00
N LYS A 151 -1.43 -11.84 -1.65
CA LYS A 151 -0.70 -13.09 -1.85
C LYS A 151 0.63 -12.84 -2.58
N THR A 152 0.62 -12.08 -3.68
CA THR A 152 1.85 -11.73 -4.41
C THR A 152 2.86 -11.00 -3.53
N ARG A 153 2.42 -10.04 -2.71
CA ARG A 153 3.34 -9.32 -1.80
C ARG A 153 3.91 -10.20 -0.70
N LYS A 154 3.12 -11.11 -0.14
CA LYS A 154 3.59 -12.10 0.85
C LYS A 154 4.69 -12.98 0.26
N ILE A 155 4.46 -13.46 -0.96
CA ILE A 155 5.42 -14.26 -1.71
C ILE A 155 6.71 -13.49 -2.04
N GLU A 156 6.58 -12.27 -2.56
CA GLU A 156 7.75 -11.41 -2.84
C GLU A 156 8.54 -11.13 -1.57
N TRP A 157 7.85 -11.01 -0.43
CA TRP A 157 8.48 -10.82 0.86
C TRP A 157 9.25 -12.08 1.30
N LEU A 158 8.65 -13.28 1.22
CA LEU A 158 9.35 -14.55 1.48
C LEU A 158 10.60 -14.67 0.60
N LYS A 159 10.51 -14.39 -0.70
CA LYS A 159 11.66 -14.39 -1.62
C LYS A 159 12.77 -13.45 -1.15
N LYS A 160 12.42 -12.21 -0.78
CA LYS A 160 13.39 -11.23 -0.28
C LYS A 160 14.05 -11.66 1.03
N MET A 161 13.32 -12.32 1.92
CA MET A 161 13.90 -12.84 3.17
C MET A 161 14.88 -13.97 2.90
N TYR A 162 14.54 -14.86 1.96
CA TYR A 162 15.37 -16.01 1.61
C TYR A 162 16.66 -15.58 0.89
N PHE A 163 16.55 -14.74 -0.15
CA PHE A 163 17.69 -14.33 -0.97
C PHE A 163 18.45 -13.12 -0.42
N GLY A 164 17.87 -12.36 0.51
CA GLY A 164 18.46 -11.15 1.10
C GLY A 164 19.10 -11.38 2.46
N GLU A 165 19.63 -12.59 2.72
CA GLU A 165 20.44 -12.97 3.91
C GLU A 165 19.78 -12.77 5.29
N ASN A 166 18.45 -12.63 5.36
CA ASN A 166 17.74 -12.20 6.57
C ASN A 166 16.79 -13.27 7.16
N LEU A 167 16.86 -14.51 6.69
CA LEU A 167 16.01 -15.59 7.17
C LEU A 167 16.58 -16.17 8.49
N GLN A 168 15.89 -15.98 9.61
CA GLN A 168 16.28 -16.52 10.92
C GLN A 168 15.29 -17.58 11.41
N VAL A 169 15.62 -18.86 11.29
CA VAL A 169 14.71 -19.96 11.68
C VAL A 169 14.52 -20.01 13.21
N LYS A 170 13.30 -20.31 13.70
CA LYS A 170 12.99 -20.33 15.16
C LYS A 170 13.78 -21.39 15.94
N THR A 171 14.18 -22.45 15.26
CA THR A 171 14.57 -23.72 15.86
C THR A 171 16.09 -23.84 15.89
N GLU A 172 16.65 -24.25 17.02
CA GLU A 172 18.09 -24.48 17.20
C GLU A 172 18.56 -25.84 16.64
N ASN A 173 17.62 -26.76 16.35
CA ASN A 173 17.93 -28.05 15.74
C ASN A 173 18.41 -27.87 14.28
N PRO A 174 19.66 -28.23 13.95
CA PRO A 174 20.23 -28.06 12.60
C PRO A 174 19.48 -28.87 11.52
N GLU A 175 18.90 -30.02 11.86
CA GLU A 175 18.14 -30.84 10.92
C GLU A 175 16.82 -30.16 10.52
N ALA A 176 16.12 -29.57 11.50
CA ALA A 176 14.90 -28.81 11.25
C ALA A 176 15.17 -27.56 10.40
N ILE A 177 16.30 -26.88 10.63
CA ILE A 177 16.73 -25.74 9.82
C ILE A 177 16.93 -26.16 8.36
N ALA A 178 17.67 -27.26 8.12
CA ALA A 178 17.93 -27.77 6.78
C ALA A 178 16.63 -28.19 6.05
N LEU A 179 15.69 -28.81 6.77
CA LEU A 179 14.38 -29.19 6.23
C LEU A 179 13.55 -27.96 5.83
N ILE A 180 13.48 -26.95 6.70
CA ILE A 180 12.75 -25.69 6.42
C ILE A 180 13.39 -24.97 5.24
N GLN A 181 14.71 -24.92 5.18
CA GLN A 181 15.44 -24.33 4.06
C GLN A 181 15.10 -25.03 2.74
N ARG A 182 15.18 -26.37 2.71
CA ARG A 182 14.86 -27.18 1.52
C ARG A 182 13.39 -27.05 1.11
N ALA A 183 12.47 -27.01 2.06
CA ALA A 183 11.04 -26.80 1.80
C ALA A 183 10.78 -25.40 1.21
N THR A 184 11.44 -24.37 1.75
CA THR A 184 11.34 -22.99 1.26
C THR A 184 11.90 -22.87 -0.16
N GLU A 185 13.05 -23.48 -0.45
CA GLU A 185 13.63 -23.55 -1.80
C GLU A 185 12.71 -24.27 -2.78
N GLY A 186 12.11 -25.39 -2.36
CA GLY A 186 11.14 -26.14 -3.15
C GLY A 186 9.95 -25.26 -3.52
N LEU A 187 9.38 -24.56 -2.55
CA LEU A 187 8.24 -23.65 -2.76
C LEU A 187 8.61 -22.50 -3.71
N ILE A 188 9.78 -21.88 -3.54
CA ILE A 188 10.26 -20.80 -4.41
C ILE A 188 10.47 -21.30 -5.85
N LYS A 189 11.03 -22.51 -6.04
CA LYS A 189 11.20 -23.12 -7.37
C LYS A 189 9.86 -23.45 -8.03
N SER A 190 8.92 -24.03 -7.29
CA SER A 190 7.56 -24.30 -7.81
C SER A 190 6.87 -23.02 -8.24
N LEU A 191 7.01 -21.96 -7.45
CA LEU A 191 6.47 -20.65 -7.78
C LEU A 191 7.05 -20.05 -9.07
N GLU A 192 8.35 -20.24 -9.31
CA GLU A 192 9.01 -19.77 -10.53
C GLU A 192 8.59 -20.55 -11.77
N LYS A 193 8.30 -21.85 -11.60
CA LYS A 193 7.91 -22.74 -12.70
C LYS A 193 6.41 -22.71 -13.02
N GLU A 194 5.56 -22.71 -12.00
CA GLU A 194 4.11 -22.92 -12.12
C GLU A 194 3.30 -21.64 -11.87
N GLY A 195 3.94 -20.58 -11.36
CA GLY A 195 3.34 -19.27 -11.15
C GLY A 195 2.56 -19.14 -9.83
N ILE A 196 2.21 -17.89 -9.51
CA ILE A 196 1.58 -17.49 -8.23
C ILE A 196 0.21 -18.13 -8.01
N ASP A 197 -0.49 -18.54 -9.07
CA ASP A 197 -1.86 -19.03 -8.97
C ASP A 197 -1.94 -20.48 -8.45
N GLN A 198 -0.87 -21.29 -8.58
CA GLN A 198 -0.80 -22.69 -8.13
C GLN A 198 -0.42 -22.85 -6.64
N VAL A 199 0.50 -22.03 -6.14
CA VAL A 199 0.97 -22.09 -4.75
C VAL A 199 -0.12 -21.59 -3.80
N MET A 200 -0.45 -22.30 -2.74
CA MET A 200 -1.52 -21.85 -1.83
C MET A 200 -1.01 -20.81 -0.83
N GLU A 201 -1.87 -19.84 -0.45
CA GLU A 201 -1.45 -18.79 0.51
C GLU A 201 -1.07 -19.38 1.88
N TRP A 202 -1.75 -20.46 2.30
CA TRP A 202 -1.46 -21.12 3.58
C TRP A 202 -0.06 -21.76 3.62
N GLU A 203 0.45 -22.28 2.50
CA GLU A 203 1.81 -22.84 2.41
C GLU A 203 2.86 -21.75 2.63
N VAL A 204 2.63 -20.58 2.03
CA VAL A 204 3.48 -19.40 2.20
C VAL A 204 3.42 -18.91 3.65
N ASP A 205 2.23 -18.84 4.24
CA ASP A 205 2.03 -18.41 5.62
C ASP A 205 2.69 -19.37 6.62
N GLU A 206 2.63 -20.68 6.36
CA GLU A 206 3.32 -21.67 7.16
C GLU A 206 4.84 -21.50 7.09
N MET A 207 5.41 -21.37 5.89
CA MET A 207 6.84 -21.12 5.72
C MET A 207 7.29 -19.84 6.42
N LEU A 208 6.52 -18.75 6.31
CA LEU A 208 6.81 -17.50 7.01
C LEU A 208 6.71 -17.64 8.53
N LYS A 209 5.77 -18.42 9.03
CA LYS A 209 5.61 -18.69 10.47
C LYS A 209 6.81 -19.44 11.04
N TRP A 210 7.37 -20.40 10.31
CA TRP A 210 8.51 -21.22 10.74
C TRP A 210 9.86 -20.49 10.69
N THR A 211 10.00 -19.52 9.78
CA THR A 211 11.27 -18.86 9.48
C THR A 211 11.59 -17.65 10.38
N ASN A 212 10.89 -17.47 11.52
CA ASN A 212 10.97 -16.43 12.58
C ASN A 212 11.34 -14.98 12.22
N ALA A 213 11.51 -14.64 10.95
CA ALA A 213 12.21 -13.43 10.58
C ALA A 213 11.32 -12.19 10.67
N LEU A 214 10.00 -12.39 10.66
CA LEU A 214 8.94 -11.45 11.06
C LEU A 214 7.59 -12.15 10.85
N ASN A 215 6.51 -11.71 11.50
CA ASN A 215 5.17 -12.02 11.02
C ASN A 215 4.76 -10.92 10.02
N TYR A 216 4.62 -11.26 8.72
CA TYR A 216 4.24 -10.28 7.68
C TYR A 216 2.99 -9.50 8.06
N ASP A 217 1.95 -10.22 8.50
CA ASP A 217 0.64 -9.65 8.77
C ASP A 217 0.70 -8.73 10.00
N GLU A 218 1.46 -9.13 11.03
CA GLU A 218 1.72 -8.31 12.22
C GLU A 218 2.55 -7.07 11.88
N TYR A 219 3.62 -7.21 11.10
CA TYR A 219 4.43 -6.09 10.61
C TYR A 219 3.58 -5.08 9.83
N VAL A 220 2.77 -5.58 8.89
CA VAL A 220 1.86 -4.72 8.11
C VAL A 220 0.84 -4.05 9.03
N LYS A 221 0.35 -4.73 10.05
CA LYS A 221 -0.58 -4.16 11.04
C LYS A 221 0.09 -3.05 11.86
N LEU A 222 1.26 -3.32 12.45
CA LEU A 222 2.02 -2.34 13.23
C LEU A 222 2.32 -1.09 12.40
N TRP A 223 2.78 -1.24 11.16
CA TRP A 223 3.05 -0.09 10.28
C TRP A 223 1.79 0.67 9.89
N LYS A 224 0.65 -0.01 9.72
CA LYS A 224 -0.63 0.67 9.51
C LYS A 224 -1.02 1.51 10.71
N GLU A 225 -0.69 1.08 11.92
CA GLU A 225 -1.00 1.83 13.15
C GLU A 225 -0.03 2.99 13.35
N VAL A 226 1.28 2.74 13.32
CA VAL A 226 2.33 3.74 13.58
C VAL A 226 2.43 4.78 12.46
N GLY A 227 2.26 4.35 11.21
CA GLY A 227 2.41 5.19 10.03
C GLY A 227 1.16 5.95 9.63
N THR A 228 0.11 6.04 10.44
CA THR A 228 -1.15 6.70 10.05
C THR A 228 -1.40 7.94 10.92
N SER A 229 -1.68 9.08 10.27
CA SER A 229 -2.10 10.31 10.94
C SER A 229 -3.51 10.17 11.52
N LYS A 230 -3.86 11.11 12.40
CA LYS A 230 -5.26 11.34 12.75
C LYS A 230 -6.07 11.78 11.53
N THR A 231 -7.39 11.64 11.60
CA THR A 231 -8.31 12.16 10.58
C THR A 231 -8.47 13.66 10.74
N SER A 232 -8.70 14.40 9.64
CA SER A 232 -8.91 15.85 9.67
C SER A 232 -10.14 16.26 10.51
N GLU A 233 -11.12 15.37 10.66
CA GLU A 233 -12.32 15.57 11.49
C GLU A 233 -12.06 15.50 13.00
N SER A 234 -11.06 14.72 13.41
CA SER A 234 -10.76 14.53 14.84
C SER A 234 -10.15 15.78 15.49
N PHE A 235 -9.84 16.81 14.69
CA PHE A 235 -9.37 18.08 15.18
C PHE A 235 -10.55 18.97 15.57
N GLN A 236 -10.79 19.08 16.87
CA GLN A 236 -11.58 20.16 17.43
C GLN A 236 -10.74 21.42 17.28
N GLY A 237 -11.10 22.28 16.33
CA GLY A 237 -10.39 23.53 16.07
C GLY A 237 -10.15 24.28 17.39
N LYS A 238 -8.90 24.65 17.67
CA LYS A 238 -8.67 25.73 18.62
C LYS A 238 -9.35 26.95 18.01
N THR A 239 -10.46 27.38 18.61
CA THR A 239 -11.06 28.67 18.30
C THR A 239 -9.91 29.69 18.39
N PHE A 240 -9.59 30.35 17.29
CA PHE A 240 -8.75 31.56 17.29
C PHE A 240 -9.57 32.68 17.95
N ALA A 241 -9.89 32.51 19.24
CA ALA A 241 -10.46 33.53 20.07
C ALA A 241 -9.30 34.20 20.80
N GLY A 242 -8.89 35.36 20.29
CA GLY A 242 -8.06 36.29 21.06
C GLY A 242 -6.65 36.55 20.52
N LEU A 243 -6.52 37.05 19.30
CA LEU A 243 -5.30 37.79 18.88
C LEU A 243 -5.58 38.99 17.94
N PHE A 244 -6.82 39.46 17.87
CA PHE A 244 -7.15 40.77 17.32
C PHE A 244 -7.73 41.64 18.43
N PHE A 245 -6.87 42.16 19.30
CA PHE A 245 -7.03 43.43 20.00
C PHE A 245 -5.71 43.70 20.76
N MET A 246 -4.78 44.36 20.08
CA MET A 246 -3.99 45.47 20.64
C MET A 246 -3.44 46.31 19.49
#